data_AF-A0A7S0WZA5-F1
#
_entry.id   AF-A0A7S0WZA5-F1
#
_cell.length_a   1.000
_cell.length_b   1.000
_cell.length_c   1.000
_cell.angle_alpha   90.00
_cell.angle_beta   90.00
_cell.angle_gamma   90.00
#
_symmetry.space_group_name_H-M   'P 1'
#
loop_
_entity.id
_entity.type
_entity.pdbx_description
1 polymer ?
#
loop_
_entity_poly.entity_id
_entity_poly.type
_entity_poly.pdbx_seq_one_letter_code
_entity_poly.pdbx_strand_id
1 'polypeptide(L)'
;MLSSRTMLRAPSGAAMARRSVVSPVATRAIKLYTNPGSRGKMTEWYLAELGLQYETVNLNMRAGEHKTPAYLAINPFGKVPALQDGDLPLFESGAILLHLANKYGKLSADELGRAAQWTLFANSTFSEAFFVKGPTQSSAGLMQTLNQLLGKSTFITGDQFGAADVALGGYLLYLPMFFPDYEVAGPYPNVWRYMKDVAARPSCPAPYRQAMDEAVARVEKKGGNLLNKIFK
;
A
#
# COMPACT_ATOMS: atom_id res chain seq x y z
N MET A 1 -18.66 -32.81 -77.35
CA MET A 1 -19.65 -31.86 -76.80
C MET A 1 -19.47 -31.84 -75.29
N LEU A 2 -18.83 -30.78 -74.77
CA LEU A 2 -18.48 -30.64 -73.37
C LEU A 2 -19.71 -30.28 -72.52
N SER A 3 -19.91 -31.02 -71.43
CA SER A 3 -20.89 -30.72 -70.38
C SER A 3 -20.15 -30.05 -69.21
N SER A 4 -20.31 -28.74 -69.07
CA SER A 4 -19.76 -27.96 -67.95
C SER A 4 -20.83 -27.76 -66.89
N ARG A 5 -20.58 -28.34 -65.71
CA ARG A 5 -21.38 -28.20 -64.50
C ARG A 5 -21.27 -26.77 -63.92
N THR A 6 -22.41 -26.13 -63.76
CA THR A 6 -22.60 -24.89 -63.00
C THR A 6 -22.35 -25.15 -61.51
N MET A 7 -21.36 -24.48 -60.93
CA MET A 7 -21.13 -24.46 -59.48
C MET A 7 -22.16 -23.55 -58.79
N LEU A 8 -22.85 -24.08 -57.77
CA LEU A 8 -23.63 -23.29 -56.82
C LEU A 8 -22.69 -22.45 -55.94
N ARG A 9 -22.97 -21.16 -55.82
CA ARG A 9 -22.32 -20.23 -54.89
C ARG A 9 -23.23 -20.05 -53.67
N ALA A 10 -22.72 -20.38 -52.48
CA ALA A 10 -23.41 -20.12 -51.21
C ALA A 10 -23.41 -18.62 -50.86
N PRO A 11 -24.44 -18.07 -50.20
CA PRO A 11 -24.41 -16.69 -49.72
C PRO A 11 -23.59 -16.56 -48.43
N SER A 12 -22.85 -15.45 -48.35
CA SER A 12 -21.95 -15.08 -47.25
C SER A 12 -22.71 -14.79 -45.95
N GLY A 13 -22.17 -15.27 -44.83
CA GLY A 13 -22.69 -15.06 -43.49
C GLY A 13 -22.68 -13.59 -43.05
N ALA A 14 -23.81 -13.12 -42.55
CA ALA A 14 -23.91 -11.89 -41.79
C ALA A 14 -23.44 -12.15 -40.36
N ALA A 15 -22.32 -11.56 -39.98
CA ALA A 15 -21.81 -11.59 -38.61
C ALA A 15 -22.73 -10.78 -37.69
N MET A 16 -23.40 -11.45 -36.76
CA MET A 16 -24.09 -10.80 -35.64
C MET A 16 -23.05 -10.11 -34.74
N ALA A 17 -23.01 -8.78 -34.79
CA ALA A 17 -22.25 -7.99 -33.83
C ALA A 17 -22.82 -8.20 -32.42
N ARG A 18 -22.09 -8.92 -31.57
CA ARG A 18 -22.37 -8.98 -30.13
C ARG A 18 -22.15 -7.58 -29.55
N ARG A 19 -23.23 -6.86 -29.27
CA ARG A 19 -23.19 -5.66 -28.43
C ARG A 19 -22.74 -6.09 -27.03
N SER A 20 -21.53 -5.70 -26.63
CA SER A 20 -21.12 -5.74 -25.24
C SER A 20 -21.96 -4.73 -24.47
N VAL A 21 -22.95 -5.22 -23.72
CA VAL A 21 -23.56 -4.41 -22.66
C VAL A 21 -22.52 -4.36 -21.55
N VAL A 22 -21.71 -3.30 -21.54
CA VAL A 22 -20.95 -2.92 -20.35
C VAL A 22 -22.01 -2.41 -19.38
N SER A 23 -22.47 -3.28 -18.48
CA SER A 23 -23.28 -2.85 -17.35
C SER A 23 -22.46 -1.84 -16.53
N PRO A 24 -23.00 -0.67 -16.18
CA PRO A 24 -22.34 0.21 -15.25
C PRO A 24 -22.24 -0.56 -13.94
N VAL A 25 -21.01 -0.76 -13.45
CA VAL A 25 -20.81 -1.25 -12.09
C VAL A 25 -21.48 -0.22 -11.19
N ALA A 26 -22.65 -0.55 -10.64
CA ALA A 26 -23.23 0.24 -9.57
C ALA A 26 -22.12 0.39 -8.52
N THR A 27 -21.64 1.61 -8.33
CA THR A 27 -20.56 1.93 -7.41
C THR A 27 -21.06 1.60 -6.01
N ARG A 28 -20.77 0.39 -5.54
CA ARG A 28 -20.98 0.02 -4.14
C ARG A 28 -20.16 1.00 -3.31
N ALA A 29 -20.82 1.73 -2.42
CA ALA A 29 -20.17 2.79 -1.65
C ALA A 29 -19.08 2.19 -0.76
N ILE A 30 -17.87 2.73 -0.85
CA ILE A 30 -16.75 2.39 0.03
C ILE A 30 -16.78 3.34 1.22
N LYS A 31 -16.74 2.81 2.44
CA LYS A 31 -16.54 3.59 3.66
C LYS A 31 -15.27 3.14 4.37
N LEU A 32 -14.42 4.09 4.75
CA LEU A 32 -13.26 3.85 5.59
C LEU A 32 -13.52 4.40 6.98
N TYR A 33 -13.54 3.50 7.97
CA TYR A 33 -13.57 3.86 9.38
C TYR A 33 -12.14 3.98 9.90
N THR A 34 -11.79 5.13 10.44
CA THR A 34 -10.42 5.46 10.85
C THR A 34 -10.41 6.46 12.00
N ASN A 35 -9.23 6.78 12.50
CA ASN A 35 -8.99 7.99 13.30
C ASN A 35 -7.59 8.57 12.97
N PRO A 36 -7.36 9.87 13.23
CA PRO A 36 -6.05 10.48 13.07
C PRO A 36 -4.97 9.74 13.87
N GLY A 37 -3.81 9.52 13.25
CA GLY A 37 -2.68 8.81 13.87
C GLY A 37 -2.77 7.28 13.87
N SER A 38 -3.78 6.68 13.23
CA SER A 38 -3.85 5.23 13.04
C SER A 38 -3.22 4.76 11.73
N ARG A 39 -3.12 3.44 11.59
CA ARG A 39 -2.77 2.75 10.34
C ARG A 39 -3.80 2.96 9.23
N GLY A 40 -4.93 3.62 9.49
CA GLY A 40 -5.89 3.99 8.43
C GLY A 40 -5.30 4.89 7.35
N LYS A 41 -4.21 5.63 7.64
CA LYS A 41 -3.48 6.39 6.62
C LYS A 41 -2.91 5.52 5.50
N MET A 42 -2.52 4.27 5.78
CA MET A 42 -2.13 3.32 4.72
C MET A 42 -3.31 2.99 3.81
N THR A 43 -4.51 2.79 4.37
CA THR A 43 -5.71 2.52 3.58
C THR A 43 -6.14 3.73 2.76
N GLU A 44 -6.18 4.93 3.36
CA GLU A 44 -6.45 6.18 2.63
C GLU A 44 -5.50 6.38 1.46
N TRP A 45 -4.20 6.12 1.69
CA TRP A 45 -3.19 6.22 0.65
C TRP A 45 -3.49 5.30 -0.51
N TYR A 46 -3.74 4.01 -0.25
CA TYR A 46 -3.95 3.07 -1.33
C TYR A 46 -5.26 3.30 -2.09
N LEU A 47 -6.33 3.71 -1.38
CA LEU A 47 -7.56 4.16 -2.02
C LEU A 47 -7.30 5.33 -2.99
N ALA A 48 -6.46 6.29 -2.59
CA ALA A 48 -6.07 7.42 -3.43
C ALA A 48 -5.18 7.00 -4.62
N GLU A 49 -4.24 6.06 -4.44
CA GLU A 49 -3.43 5.51 -5.55
C GLU A 49 -4.30 4.78 -6.59
N LEU A 50 -5.39 4.14 -6.14
CA LEU A 50 -6.36 3.49 -7.03
C LEU A 50 -7.41 4.46 -7.61
N GLY A 51 -7.40 5.74 -7.20
CA GLY A 51 -8.39 6.73 -7.63
C GLY A 51 -9.83 6.40 -7.23
N LEU A 52 -10.01 5.63 -6.16
CA LEU A 52 -11.34 5.19 -5.71
C LEU A 52 -12.04 6.29 -4.92
N GLN A 53 -13.35 6.43 -5.16
CA GLN A 53 -14.22 7.30 -4.37
C GLN A 53 -14.67 6.56 -3.11
N TYR A 54 -14.55 7.21 -1.96
CA TYR A 54 -14.93 6.64 -0.66
C TYR A 54 -15.35 7.73 0.34
N GLU A 55 -16.15 7.33 1.31
CA GLU A 55 -16.47 8.14 2.49
C GLU A 55 -15.49 7.81 3.62
N THR A 56 -14.98 8.83 4.31
CA THR A 56 -14.20 8.64 5.54
C THR A 56 -15.08 8.88 6.76
N VAL A 57 -15.17 7.88 7.63
CA VAL A 57 -15.81 7.98 8.94
C VAL A 57 -14.72 8.06 10.01
N ASN A 58 -14.49 9.26 10.53
CA ASN A 58 -13.51 9.47 11.60
C ASN A 58 -14.16 9.18 12.96
N LEU A 59 -13.71 8.12 13.63
CA LEU A 59 -14.20 7.73 14.94
C LEU A 59 -13.50 8.52 16.05
N ASN A 60 -14.29 9.07 16.96
CA ASN A 60 -13.80 9.62 18.21
C ASN A 60 -13.47 8.48 19.19
N MET A 61 -12.21 8.07 19.17
CA MET A 61 -11.71 7.00 20.03
C MET A 61 -11.85 7.35 21.52
N ARG A 62 -11.73 8.63 21.90
CA ARG A 62 -11.85 9.07 23.31
C ARG A 62 -13.30 9.01 23.81
N ALA A 63 -14.26 9.34 22.96
CA ALA A 63 -15.69 9.22 23.26
C ALA A 63 -16.20 7.76 23.20
N GLY A 64 -15.36 6.80 22.84
CA GLY A 64 -15.73 5.38 22.83
C GLY A 64 -16.55 4.95 21.61
N GLU A 65 -16.58 5.73 20.52
CA GLU A 65 -17.38 5.41 19.32
C GLU A 65 -17.02 4.05 18.70
N HIS A 66 -15.74 3.67 18.78
CA HIS A 66 -15.21 2.36 18.38
C HIS A 66 -15.71 1.17 19.24
N LYS A 67 -16.49 1.42 20.29
CA LYS A 67 -17.12 0.40 21.15
C LYS A 67 -18.64 0.36 20.99
N THR A 68 -19.20 1.22 20.14
CA THR A 68 -20.64 1.21 19.90
C THR A 68 -21.07 -0.08 19.19
N PRO A 69 -22.27 -0.62 19.45
CA PRO A 69 -22.75 -1.82 18.76
C PRO A 69 -22.71 -1.69 17.23
N ALA A 70 -23.00 -0.50 16.72
CA ALA A 70 -22.95 -0.21 15.28
C ALA A 70 -21.55 -0.40 14.69
N TYR A 71 -20.48 0.08 15.37
CA TYR A 71 -19.12 -0.11 14.89
C TYR A 71 -18.58 -1.52 15.15
N LEU A 72 -18.94 -2.14 16.28
CA LEU A 72 -18.52 -3.50 16.60
C LEU A 72 -19.08 -4.54 15.61
N ALA A 73 -20.20 -4.24 14.94
CA ALA A 73 -20.70 -5.04 13.82
C ALA A 73 -19.80 -4.98 12.57
N ILE A 74 -18.96 -3.95 12.44
CA ILE A 74 -17.95 -3.81 11.37
C ILE A 74 -16.61 -4.42 11.80
N ASN A 75 -16.13 -4.06 12.99
CA ASN A 75 -14.92 -4.61 13.58
C ASN A 75 -15.17 -5.01 15.05
N PRO A 76 -15.30 -6.31 15.36
CA PRO A 76 -15.64 -6.78 16.71
C PRO A 76 -14.55 -6.49 17.75
N PHE A 77 -13.33 -6.14 17.32
CA PHE A 77 -12.22 -5.79 18.22
C PHE A 77 -12.18 -4.30 18.59
N GLY A 78 -13.08 -3.48 18.02
CA GLY A 78 -13.12 -2.04 18.26
C GLY A 78 -11.83 -1.33 17.84
N LYS A 79 -11.15 -1.83 16.81
CA LYS A 79 -9.91 -1.24 16.27
C LYS A 79 -10.15 -0.56 14.94
N VAL A 80 -9.23 0.31 14.54
CA VAL A 80 -9.19 0.96 13.22
C VAL A 80 -7.83 0.70 12.57
N PRO A 81 -7.75 0.65 11.22
CA PRO A 81 -8.84 0.89 10.27
C PRO A 81 -9.82 -0.29 10.12
N ALA A 82 -11.00 0.03 9.62
CA ALA A 82 -11.94 -0.91 9.02
C ALA A 82 -12.53 -0.34 7.73
N LEU A 83 -12.88 -1.18 6.78
CA LEU A 83 -13.47 -0.83 5.49
C LEU A 83 -14.86 -1.49 5.37
N GLN A 84 -15.83 -0.76 4.84
CA GLN A 84 -17.03 -1.32 4.27
C GLN A 84 -16.96 -1.16 2.75
N ASP A 85 -17.06 -2.26 2.00
CA ASP A 85 -17.14 -2.26 0.54
C ASP A 85 -18.46 -2.91 0.11
N GLY A 86 -19.48 -2.08 -0.10
CA GLY A 86 -20.86 -2.56 -0.24
C GLY A 86 -21.33 -3.27 1.01
N ASP A 87 -21.56 -4.58 0.94
CA ASP A 87 -22.04 -5.40 2.05
C ASP A 87 -20.91 -6.10 2.83
N LEU A 88 -19.65 -5.98 2.36
CA LEU A 88 -18.50 -6.61 2.98
C LEU A 88 -17.86 -5.69 4.03
N PRO A 89 -17.99 -5.97 5.34
CA PRO A 89 -17.13 -5.40 6.36
C PRO A 89 -15.78 -6.10 6.37
N LEU A 90 -14.70 -5.33 6.48
CA LEU A 90 -13.33 -5.84 6.54
C LEU A 90 -12.51 -5.02 7.54
N PHE A 91 -11.73 -5.70 8.38
CA PHE A 91 -10.76 -5.08 9.27
C PHE A 91 -9.37 -5.67 9.00
N GLU A 92 -8.35 -5.18 9.71
CA GLU A 92 -6.92 -5.34 9.42
C GLU A 92 -6.45 -4.53 8.20
N SER A 93 -5.50 -3.60 8.42
CA SER A 93 -5.01 -2.73 7.35
C SER A 93 -4.41 -3.54 6.20
N GLY A 94 -3.68 -4.63 6.48
CA GLY A 94 -3.12 -5.50 5.45
C GLY A 94 -4.19 -6.23 4.62
N ALA A 95 -5.21 -6.78 5.28
CA ALA A 95 -6.31 -7.45 4.59
C ALA A 95 -7.08 -6.46 3.69
N ILE A 96 -7.33 -5.24 4.19
CA ILE A 96 -7.96 -4.17 3.41
C ILE A 96 -7.12 -3.83 2.17
N LEU A 97 -5.81 -3.64 2.31
CA LEU A 97 -4.91 -3.35 1.18
C LEU A 97 -4.94 -4.47 0.13
N LEU A 98 -4.90 -5.74 0.56
CA LEU A 98 -4.94 -6.88 -0.35
C LEU A 98 -6.29 -7.05 -1.05
N HIS A 99 -7.40 -6.81 -0.33
CA HIS A 99 -8.74 -6.79 -0.92
C HIS A 99 -8.85 -5.74 -2.01
N LEU A 100 -8.39 -4.51 -1.73
CA LEU A 100 -8.39 -3.42 -2.70
C LEU A 100 -7.50 -3.74 -3.91
N ALA A 101 -6.32 -4.30 -3.68
CA ALA A 101 -5.38 -4.67 -4.74
C ALA A 101 -5.96 -5.75 -5.65
N ASN A 102 -6.59 -6.77 -5.08
CA ASN A 102 -7.22 -7.83 -5.83
C ASN A 102 -8.44 -7.30 -6.63
N LYS A 103 -9.40 -6.68 -5.94
CA LYS A 103 -10.69 -6.31 -6.54
C LYS A 103 -10.57 -5.15 -7.53
N TYR A 104 -9.81 -4.12 -7.19
CA TYR A 104 -9.72 -2.88 -7.98
C TYR A 104 -8.41 -2.77 -8.75
N GLY A 105 -7.31 -3.30 -8.20
CA GLY A 105 -6.03 -3.41 -8.90
C GLY A 105 -5.95 -4.57 -9.90
N LYS A 106 -6.85 -5.55 -9.82
CA LYS A 106 -6.97 -6.70 -10.73
C LYS A 106 -5.67 -7.50 -10.89
N LEU A 107 -4.97 -7.70 -9.78
CA LEU A 107 -3.75 -8.52 -9.76
C LEU A 107 -4.05 -9.97 -10.20
N SER A 108 -3.12 -10.57 -10.93
CA SER A 108 -3.09 -12.01 -11.14
C SER A 108 -2.88 -12.77 -9.82
N ALA A 109 -3.13 -14.08 -9.82
CA ALA A 109 -2.94 -14.91 -8.63
C ALA A 109 -1.50 -14.83 -8.08
N ASP A 110 -0.50 -14.85 -8.96
CA ASP A 110 0.92 -14.76 -8.56
C ASP A 110 1.29 -13.38 -8.02
N GLU A 111 0.75 -12.32 -8.62
CA GLU A 111 0.94 -10.95 -8.13
C GLU A 111 0.28 -10.75 -6.78
N LEU A 112 -0.94 -11.28 -6.58
CA LEU A 112 -1.61 -11.26 -5.29
C LEU A 112 -0.84 -12.05 -4.24
N GLY A 113 -0.27 -13.21 -4.60
CA GLY A 113 0.60 -14.00 -3.73
C GLY A 113 1.82 -13.22 -3.26
N ARG A 114 2.51 -12.53 -4.18
CA ARG A 114 3.66 -11.66 -3.85
C ARG A 114 3.24 -10.45 -3.00
N ALA A 115 2.12 -9.82 -3.33
CA ALA A 115 1.60 -8.70 -2.54
C ALA A 115 1.26 -9.14 -1.11
N ALA A 116 0.63 -10.31 -0.96
CA ALA A 116 0.29 -10.89 0.33
C ALA A 116 1.54 -11.21 1.15
N GLN A 117 2.54 -11.87 0.54
CA GLN A 117 3.82 -12.17 1.19
C GLN A 117 4.43 -10.93 1.84
N TRP A 118 4.57 -9.84 1.08
CA TRP A 118 5.21 -8.62 1.57
C TRP A 118 4.34 -7.80 2.52
N THR A 119 3.02 -7.81 2.34
CA THR A 119 2.09 -7.17 3.27
C THR A 119 2.10 -7.86 4.63
N LEU A 120 2.09 -9.19 4.65
CA LEU A 120 2.19 -9.99 5.88
C LEU A 120 3.57 -9.85 6.53
N PHE A 121 4.65 -9.82 5.74
CA PHE A 121 5.98 -9.49 6.26
C PHE A 121 5.98 -8.14 6.96
N ALA A 122 5.39 -7.11 6.35
CA ALA A 122 5.31 -5.77 6.95
C ALA A 122 4.52 -5.78 8.27
N ASN A 123 3.37 -6.48 8.31
CA ASN A 123 2.48 -6.51 9.49
C ASN A 123 2.99 -7.40 10.63
N SER A 124 3.56 -8.55 10.32
CA SER A 124 3.83 -9.59 11.32
C SER A 124 5.32 -9.79 11.61
N THR A 125 6.20 -9.38 10.69
CA THR A 125 7.65 -9.51 10.86
C THR A 125 8.30 -8.17 11.12
N PHE A 126 8.12 -7.20 10.21
CA PHE A 126 8.70 -5.87 10.34
C PHE A 126 8.09 -5.12 11.52
N SER A 127 6.75 -5.07 11.61
CA SER A 127 6.10 -4.32 12.68
C SER A 127 6.41 -4.90 14.06
N GLU A 128 6.50 -6.21 14.18
CA GLU A 128 6.90 -6.89 15.42
C GLU A 128 8.33 -6.52 15.82
N ALA A 129 9.26 -6.57 14.86
CA ALA A 129 10.67 -6.27 15.10
C ALA A 129 10.91 -4.83 15.56
N PHE A 130 10.15 -3.85 15.04
CA PHE A 130 10.38 -2.43 15.33
C PHE A 130 9.42 -1.83 16.35
N PHE A 131 8.12 -2.08 16.25
CA PHE A 131 7.10 -1.36 17.04
C PHE A 131 6.59 -2.16 18.24
N VAL A 132 6.95 -3.45 18.34
CA VAL A 132 6.66 -4.26 19.53
C VAL A 132 7.94 -4.49 20.33
N LYS A 133 9.00 -4.98 19.68
CA LYS A 133 10.29 -5.27 20.35
C LYS A 133 11.23 -4.07 20.47
N GLY A 134 11.05 -3.06 19.63
CA GLY A 134 12.00 -1.94 19.51
C GLY A 134 13.22 -2.26 18.63
N PRO A 135 13.92 -1.25 18.08
CA PRO A 135 15.11 -1.46 17.27
C PRO A 135 16.21 -2.19 18.05
N THR A 136 16.59 -3.38 17.58
CA THR A 136 17.62 -4.27 18.16
C THR A 136 18.56 -4.82 17.09
N GLN A 137 19.56 -5.62 17.47
CA GLN A 137 20.42 -6.34 16.51
C GLN A 137 19.62 -7.22 15.52
N SER A 138 18.52 -7.82 15.98
CA SER A 138 17.64 -8.62 15.11
C SER A 138 17.00 -7.76 14.02
N SER A 139 16.53 -6.55 14.37
CA SER A 139 15.98 -5.60 13.40
C SER A 139 17.04 -5.09 12.40
N ALA A 140 18.30 -4.97 12.82
CA ALA A 140 19.40 -4.58 11.95
C ALA A 140 19.70 -5.63 10.87
N GLY A 141 19.67 -6.92 11.23
CA GLY A 141 19.79 -8.02 10.27
C GLY A 141 18.66 -8.02 9.24
N LEU A 142 17.42 -7.80 9.70
CA LEU A 142 16.25 -7.67 8.84
C LEU A 142 16.40 -6.50 7.84
N MET A 143 16.84 -5.33 8.32
CA MET A 143 17.07 -4.16 7.47
C MET A 143 18.20 -4.38 6.46
N GLN A 144 19.24 -5.12 6.83
CA GLN A 144 20.32 -5.47 5.89
C GLN A 144 19.81 -6.34 4.74
N THR A 145 19.01 -7.37 5.03
CA THR A 145 18.39 -8.20 4.00
C THR A 145 17.43 -7.38 3.13
N LEU A 146 16.61 -6.53 3.74
CA LEU A 146 15.69 -5.66 3.02
C LEU A 146 16.45 -4.69 2.09
N ASN A 147 17.56 -4.13 2.55
CA ASN A 147 18.44 -3.26 1.78
C ASN A 147 19.04 -3.97 0.55
N GLN A 148 19.43 -5.24 0.68
CA GLN A 148 19.93 -6.02 -0.46
C GLN A 148 18.82 -6.28 -1.49
N LEU A 149 17.60 -6.58 -1.04
CA LEU A 149 16.47 -6.86 -1.93
C LEU A 149 16.03 -5.60 -2.69
N LEU A 150 15.90 -4.47 -1.99
CA LEU A 150 15.56 -3.18 -2.59
C LEU A 150 16.66 -2.59 -3.48
N GLY A 151 17.84 -3.22 -3.52
CA GLY A 151 18.87 -2.92 -4.52
C GLY A 151 18.63 -3.56 -5.89
N LYS A 152 17.65 -4.47 -6.00
CA LYS A 152 17.38 -5.25 -7.22
C LYS A 152 16.12 -4.81 -7.98
N SER A 153 15.28 -3.99 -7.35
CA SER A 153 14.01 -3.55 -7.93
C SER A 153 13.66 -2.14 -7.44
N THR A 154 12.84 -1.44 -8.23
CA THR A 154 12.37 -0.10 -7.87
C THR A 154 11.53 -0.14 -6.59
N PHE A 155 10.57 -1.07 -6.55
CA PHE A 155 9.63 -1.32 -5.46
C PHE A 155 9.73 -2.76 -4.96
N ILE A 156 9.06 -3.09 -3.85
CA ILE A 156 9.27 -4.37 -3.16
C ILE A 156 8.80 -5.59 -3.96
N THR A 157 7.81 -5.39 -4.84
CA THR A 157 7.26 -6.43 -5.73
C THR A 157 7.71 -6.32 -7.19
N GLY A 158 8.64 -5.41 -7.52
CA GLY A 158 9.10 -5.17 -8.89
C GLY A 158 9.12 -3.69 -9.25
N ASP A 159 8.64 -3.33 -10.44
CA ASP A 159 8.70 -1.94 -10.95
C ASP A 159 7.41 -1.14 -10.75
N GLN A 160 6.33 -1.80 -10.35
CA GLN A 160 5.05 -1.16 -10.08
C GLN A 160 4.82 -1.03 -8.58
N PHE A 161 4.45 0.17 -8.15
CA PHE A 161 4.06 0.45 -6.77
C PHE A 161 2.69 -0.16 -6.47
N GLY A 162 2.54 -0.84 -5.33
CA GLY A 162 1.28 -1.49 -4.98
C GLY A 162 0.99 -1.56 -3.47
N ALA A 163 0.00 -2.37 -3.11
CA ALA A 163 -0.43 -2.58 -1.72
C ALA A 163 0.71 -2.98 -0.78
N ALA A 164 1.63 -3.83 -1.25
CA ALA A 164 2.79 -4.24 -0.49
C ALA A 164 3.72 -3.06 -0.16
N ASP A 165 3.89 -2.12 -1.10
CA ASP A 165 4.70 -0.92 -0.89
C ASP A 165 4.02 0.08 0.04
N VAL A 166 2.70 0.22 -0.03
CA VAL A 166 1.94 1.02 0.94
C VAL A 166 2.11 0.45 2.35
N ALA A 167 2.04 -0.88 2.49
CA ALA A 167 2.22 -1.55 3.77
C ALA A 167 3.66 -1.35 4.30
N LEU A 168 4.67 -1.84 3.57
CA LEU A 168 6.06 -1.78 3.99
C LEU A 168 6.56 -0.33 4.09
N GLY A 169 6.31 0.47 3.08
CA GLY A 169 6.71 1.88 3.01
C GLY A 169 6.10 2.71 4.14
N GLY A 170 4.81 2.49 4.47
CA GLY A 170 4.21 3.16 5.63
C GLY A 170 4.90 2.81 6.95
N TYR A 171 5.30 1.55 7.17
CA TYR A 171 6.06 1.18 8.36
C TYR A 171 7.50 1.71 8.35
N LEU A 172 8.15 1.78 7.19
CA LEU A 172 9.46 2.41 7.08
C LEU A 172 9.40 3.91 7.38
N LEU A 173 8.35 4.60 6.92
CA LEU A 173 8.12 6.02 7.18
C LEU A 173 7.68 6.31 8.62
N TYR A 174 7.24 5.29 9.36
CA TYR A 174 7.09 5.37 10.81
C TYR A 174 8.42 5.37 11.56
N LEU A 175 9.51 4.83 11.00
CA LEU A 175 10.82 4.85 11.67
C LEU A 175 11.29 6.27 12.01
N PRO A 176 11.38 7.23 11.07
CA PRO A 176 11.79 8.59 11.41
C PRO A 176 10.79 9.33 12.32
N MET A 177 9.55 8.85 12.43
CA MET A 177 8.50 9.42 13.28
C MET A 177 8.61 8.96 14.74
N PHE A 178 8.88 7.67 14.98
CA PHE A 178 8.90 7.08 16.32
C PHE A 178 10.30 6.76 16.85
N PHE A 179 11.28 6.61 15.95
CA PHE A 179 12.67 6.29 16.25
C PHE A 179 13.60 7.26 15.49
N PRO A 180 13.53 8.58 15.76
CA PRO A 180 14.29 9.59 14.99
C PRO A 180 15.81 9.41 15.05
N ASP A 181 16.32 8.71 16.07
CA ASP A 181 17.74 8.40 16.24
C ASP A 181 18.18 7.12 15.51
N TYR A 182 17.24 6.31 15.00
CA TYR A 182 17.57 5.10 14.24
C TYR A 182 18.08 5.48 12.85
N GLU A 183 19.36 5.21 12.59
CA GLU A 183 20.01 5.63 11.36
C GLU A 183 19.72 4.68 10.18
N VAL A 184 19.01 5.20 9.18
CA VAL A 184 18.70 4.45 7.95
C VAL A 184 19.61 4.84 6.78
N ALA A 185 19.85 6.15 6.59
CA ALA A 185 20.47 6.69 5.38
C ALA A 185 21.89 6.15 5.10
N GLY A 186 22.72 6.01 6.13
CA GLY A 186 24.08 5.47 6.02
C GLY A 186 24.10 3.94 5.87
N PRO A 187 23.60 3.18 6.85
CA PRO A 187 23.69 1.72 6.85
C PRO A 187 22.87 1.03 5.75
N TYR A 188 21.75 1.64 5.32
CA TYR A 188 20.78 1.02 4.43
C TYR A 188 20.41 1.93 3.24
N PRO A 189 21.36 2.22 2.33
CA PRO A 189 21.17 3.22 1.27
C PRO A 189 20.03 2.89 0.28
N ASN A 190 19.76 1.61 0.01
CA ASN A 190 18.65 1.20 -0.87
C ASN A 190 17.30 1.31 -0.16
N VAL A 191 17.25 1.04 1.15
CA VAL A 191 16.05 1.31 1.96
C VAL A 191 15.79 2.81 2.01
N TRP A 192 16.83 3.62 2.21
CA TRP A 192 16.72 5.07 2.21
C TRP A 192 16.23 5.64 0.87
N ARG A 193 16.79 5.14 -0.25
CA ARG A 193 16.26 5.44 -1.60
C ARG A 193 14.79 5.10 -1.68
N TYR A 194 14.43 3.85 -1.35
CA TYR A 194 13.06 3.38 -1.42
C TYR A 194 12.10 4.25 -0.59
N MET A 195 12.48 4.62 0.64
CA MET A 195 11.68 5.50 1.50
C MET A 195 11.42 6.86 0.83
N LYS A 196 12.44 7.47 0.21
CA LYS A 196 12.27 8.72 -0.54
C LYS A 196 11.33 8.57 -1.73
N ASP A 197 11.53 7.52 -2.54
CA ASP A 197 10.72 7.26 -3.73
C ASP A 197 9.25 7.05 -3.36
N VAL A 198 9.01 6.32 -2.27
CA VAL A 198 7.68 6.04 -1.73
C VAL A 198 7.03 7.29 -1.11
N ALA A 199 7.80 8.12 -0.38
CA ALA A 199 7.28 9.38 0.14
C ALA A 199 7.00 10.43 -0.94
N ALA A 200 7.76 10.42 -2.04
CA ALA A 200 7.58 11.33 -3.17
C ALA A 200 6.30 11.07 -3.98
N ARG A 201 5.57 9.98 -3.70
CA ARG A 201 4.34 9.68 -4.41
C ARG A 201 3.28 10.75 -4.19
N PRO A 202 2.54 11.17 -5.25
CA PRO A 202 1.53 12.23 -5.13
C PRO A 202 0.47 11.93 -4.05
N SER A 203 0.01 10.67 -4.00
CA SER A 203 -1.02 10.23 -3.05
C SER A 203 -0.48 9.89 -1.66
N CYS A 204 0.83 10.01 -1.41
CA CYS A 204 1.41 9.75 -0.10
C CYS A 204 0.77 10.66 0.98
N PRO A 205 0.36 10.13 2.14
CA PRO A 205 -0.18 10.96 3.21
C PRO A 205 0.82 12.01 3.71
N ALA A 206 0.34 13.23 3.99
CA ALA A 206 1.18 14.33 4.46
C ALA A 206 2.07 13.98 5.67
N PRO A 207 1.60 13.24 6.71
CA PRO A 207 2.45 12.87 7.84
C PRO A 207 3.67 12.02 7.45
N TYR A 208 3.53 11.16 6.44
CA TYR A 208 4.64 10.33 5.96
C TYR A 208 5.66 11.15 5.18
N ARG A 209 5.19 12.08 4.33
CA ARG A 209 6.07 13.04 3.64
C ARG A 209 6.84 13.91 4.63
N GLN A 210 6.15 14.48 5.60
CA GLN A 210 6.76 15.31 6.64
C GLN A 210 7.83 14.52 7.42
N ALA A 211 7.53 13.29 7.84
CA ALA A 211 8.50 12.44 8.53
C ALA A 211 9.74 12.16 7.67
N MET A 212 9.57 11.98 6.35
CA MET A 212 10.67 11.80 5.41
C MET A 212 11.49 13.09 5.25
N ASP A 213 10.84 14.24 5.05
CA ASP A 213 11.50 15.55 4.87
C ASP A 213 12.33 15.93 6.10
N GLU A 214 11.77 15.72 7.30
CA GLU A 214 12.49 15.94 8.55
C GLU A 214 13.69 15.00 8.69
N ALA A 215 13.56 13.74 8.27
CA ALA A 215 14.67 12.79 8.30
C ALA A 215 15.80 13.21 7.34
N VAL A 216 15.47 13.69 6.13
CA VAL A 216 16.45 14.23 5.19
C VAL A 216 17.18 15.42 5.80
N ALA A 217 16.45 16.39 6.36
CA ALA A 217 17.03 17.57 6.99
C ALA A 217 17.97 17.20 8.15
N ARG A 218 17.64 16.17 8.95
CA ARG A 218 18.52 15.66 10.02
C ARG A 218 19.83 15.09 9.47
N VAL A 219 19.78 14.33 8.39
CA VAL A 219 20.97 13.74 7.74
C VAL A 219 21.87 14.83 7.17
N GLU A 220 21.30 15.80 6.46
CA GLU A 220 22.04 16.92 5.88
C GLU A 220 22.73 17.76 6.95
N LYS A 221 22.05 18.07 8.05
CA LYS A 221 22.63 18.78 9.19
C LYS A 221 23.80 18.01 9.81
N LYS A 222 23.70 16.69 9.96
CA LYS A 222 24.80 15.84 10.46
C LYS A 222 26.00 15.85 9.49
N GLY A 223 25.76 15.74 8.19
CA GLY A 223 26.80 15.78 7.15
C GLY A 223 27.53 17.12 7.08
N GLY A 224 26.79 18.24 7.10
CA GLY A 224 27.37 19.58 7.14
C GLY A 224 28.20 19.85 8.39
N ASN A 225 27.75 19.35 9.55
CA ASN A 225 28.53 19.42 10.79
C ASN A 225 29.83 18.62 10.73
N LEU A 226 29.87 17.50 10.02
CA LEU A 226 31.08 16.69 9.84
C LEU A 226 32.08 17.41 8.94
N LEU A 227 31.64 17.98 7.81
CA LEU A 227 32.49 18.78 6.93
C LEU A 227 33.08 19.99 7.66
N ASN A 228 32.27 20.72 8.44
CA ASN A 228 32.74 21.87 9.23
C ASN A 228 33.77 21.50 10.33
N LYS A 229 33.84 20.24 10.75
CA LYS A 229 34.86 19.74 11.69
C LYS A 229 36.16 19.30 11.01
N ILE A 230 36.11 18.98 9.71
CA ILE A 230 37.29 18.56 8.93
C ILE A 230 38.09 19.77 8.44
N PHE A 231 37.43 20.91 8.23
CA PHE A 231 38.04 22.14 7.72
C PHE A 231 38.32 23.21 8.80
N LYS A 232 38.37 22.83 10.08
CA LYS A 232 38.84 23.67 11.20
C LYS A 232 40.02 23.01 11.88
#